data_AF-A0A6B2G243-F1
#
_entry.id   AF-A0A6B2G243-F1
#
_cell.length_a   1.000
_cell.length_b   1.000
_cell.length_c   1.000
_cell.angle_alpha   90.00
_cell.angle_beta   90.00
_cell.angle_gamma   90.00
#
_symmetry.space_group_name_H-M   'P 1'
#
loop_
_entity.id
_entity.type
_entity.pdbx_description
1 polymer ?
#
loop_
_entity_poly.entity_id
_entity_poly.type
_entity_poly.pdbx_seq_one_letter_code
_entity_poly.pdbx_strand_id
1 'polypeptide(L)'
;NEIISHLLPFIDESYQSQDSRRRDASMIAFGSLIDANGATQLNQILLNAHPIVLTLSKDQCPRVRDSALWALGKMYETQPELTNNLDLTAQSLSVSYDGLKDLPRVATNACWAFNFMVKAMYELASSQCGSRPQTLYISIHYESILSAVYKTIKRFYTL
;
A
#
# COMPACT_ATOMS: atom_id res chain seq x y z
N ASN A 1 -20.78 3.27 10.34
CA ASN A 1 -20.94 4.73 10.18
C ASN A 1 -20.31 5.57 11.29
N GLU A 2 -20.51 5.30 12.59
CA GLU A 2 -19.93 6.13 13.68
C GLU A 2 -18.39 6.09 13.75
N ILE A 3 -17.76 4.97 13.39
CA ILE A 3 -16.28 4.82 13.42
C ILE A 3 -15.60 5.82 12.47
N ILE A 4 -16.16 6.06 11.28
CA ILE A 4 -15.61 6.98 10.27
C ILE A 4 -15.56 8.40 10.82
N SER A 5 -16.65 8.87 11.44
CA SER A 5 -16.74 10.23 12.01
C SER A 5 -15.77 10.47 13.17
N HIS A 6 -15.28 9.42 13.83
CA HIS A 6 -14.30 9.56 14.92
C HIS A 6 -12.86 9.39 14.45
N LEU A 7 -12.58 8.50 13.49
CA LEU A 7 -11.22 8.23 13.04
C LEU A 7 -10.72 9.25 12.01
N LEU A 8 -11.56 9.76 11.10
CA LEU A 8 -11.09 10.73 10.10
C LEU A 8 -10.50 12.01 10.71
N PRO A 9 -11.15 12.68 11.69
CA PRO A 9 -10.55 13.85 12.33
C PRO A 9 -9.20 13.53 12.99
N PHE A 10 -9.09 12.38 13.66
CA PHE A 10 -7.83 11.96 14.26
C PHE A 10 -6.72 11.76 13.21
N ILE A 11 -7.04 11.15 12.07
CA ILE A 11 -6.09 10.92 10.97
C ILE A 11 -5.63 12.28 10.43
N ASP A 12 -6.56 13.19 10.12
CA ASP A 12 -6.29 14.52 9.55
C ASP A 12 -5.41 15.38 10.47
N GLU A 13 -5.61 15.31 11.79
CA GLU A 13 -4.78 16.05 12.75
C GLU A 13 -3.41 15.41 12.99
N SER A 14 -3.27 14.11 12.76
CA SER A 14 -2.12 13.34 13.24
C SER A 14 -1.08 13.03 12.15
N TYR A 15 -1.47 12.97 10.87
CA TYR A 15 -0.56 12.56 9.79
C TYR A 15 0.61 13.52 9.55
N GLN A 16 0.48 14.80 9.90
CA GLN A 16 1.56 15.81 9.83
C GLN A 16 2.16 16.15 11.21
N SER A 17 1.81 15.40 12.26
CA SER A 17 2.31 15.69 13.60
C SER A 17 3.83 15.63 13.65
N GLN A 18 4.47 16.49 14.45
CA GLN A 18 5.91 16.39 14.72
C GLN A 18 6.27 15.10 15.44
N ASP A 19 5.34 14.53 16.23
CA ASP A 19 5.53 13.25 16.89
C ASP A 19 5.33 12.08 15.91
N SER A 20 6.41 11.33 15.67
CA SER A 20 6.40 10.10 14.86
C SER A 20 5.40 9.05 15.36
N ARG A 21 5.06 9.02 16.65
CA ARG A 21 4.06 8.09 17.20
C ARG A 21 2.65 8.46 16.74
N ARG A 22 2.34 9.75 16.61
CA ARG A 22 1.04 10.20 16.08
C ARG A 22 0.92 9.93 14.59
N ARG A 23 1.97 10.16 13.81
CA ARG A 23 1.99 9.82 12.37
C ARG A 23 1.85 8.32 12.13
N ASP A 24 2.52 7.50 12.93
CA ASP A 24 2.37 6.05 12.90
C ASP A 24 0.94 5.61 13.26
N ALA A 25 0.41 6.15 14.36
CA ALA A 25 -0.95 5.85 14.80
C ALA A 25 -2.02 6.26 13.78
N SER A 26 -1.81 7.35 13.02
CA SER A 26 -2.74 7.75 11.96
C SER A 26 -2.80 6.74 10.82
N MET A 27 -1.67 6.14 10.43
CA MET A 27 -1.63 5.09 9.40
C MET A 27 -2.25 3.78 9.89
N ILE A 28 -2.03 3.41 11.15
CA ILE A 28 -2.71 2.26 11.76
C ILE A 28 -4.22 2.48 11.82
N ALA A 29 -4.67 3.66 12.29
CA ALA A 29 -6.07 4.05 12.31
C ALA A 29 -6.69 4.02 10.91
N PHE A 30 -5.98 4.54 9.92
CA PHE A 30 -6.44 4.55 8.53
C PHE A 30 -6.56 3.13 7.95
N GLY A 31 -5.55 2.27 8.08
CA GLY A 31 -5.67 0.89 7.61
C GLY A 31 -6.75 0.09 8.35
N SER A 32 -6.95 0.36 9.64
CA SER A 32 -8.04 -0.25 10.43
C SER A 32 -9.42 0.24 9.99
N LEU A 33 -9.53 1.53 9.60
CA LEU A 33 -10.73 2.10 9.01
C LEU A 33 -11.09 1.41 7.68
N ILE A 34 -10.09 1.10 6.85
CA ILE A 34 -10.26 0.37 5.60
C ILE A 34 -10.72 -1.06 5.87
N ASP A 35 -10.11 -1.75 6.81
CA ASP A 35 -10.45 -3.13 7.15
C ASP A 35 -11.89 -3.24 7.71
N ALA A 36 -12.32 -2.25 8.49
CA ALA A 36 -13.64 -2.23 9.12
C ALA A 36 -14.80 -1.85 8.16
N ASN A 37 -14.52 -1.16 7.05
CA ASN A 37 -15.55 -0.71 6.12
C ASN A 37 -15.28 -1.26 4.72
N GLY A 38 -16.21 -2.05 4.18
CA GLY A 38 -16.06 -2.63 2.83
C GLY A 38 -15.94 -1.59 1.71
N ALA A 39 -15.49 -2.07 0.54
CA ALA A 39 -15.09 -1.29 -0.65
C ALA A 39 -15.99 -0.08 -1.00
N THR A 40 -17.31 -0.23 -0.96
CA THR A 40 -18.23 0.75 -1.57
C THR A 40 -18.32 2.10 -0.86
N GLN A 41 -17.97 2.20 0.43
CA GLN A 41 -18.11 3.45 1.20
C GLN A 41 -16.84 4.30 1.27
N LEU A 42 -15.69 3.76 0.88
CA LEU A 42 -14.40 4.40 1.14
C LEU A 42 -13.74 5.01 -0.09
N ASN A 43 -14.28 4.83 -1.30
CA ASN A 43 -13.55 5.14 -2.53
C ASN A 43 -12.99 6.59 -2.57
N GLN A 44 -13.81 7.60 -2.24
CA GLN A 44 -13.35 8.99 -2.16
C GLN A 44 -12.33 9.24 -1.03
N ILE A 45 -12.52 8.58 0.12
CA ILE A 45 -11.59 8.66 1.26
C ILE A 45 -10.23 8.07 0.86
N LEU A 46 -10.21 6.93 0.18
CA LEU A 46 -8.99 6.27 -0.30
C LEU A 46 -8.23 7.15 -1.29
N LEU A 47 -8.94 7.76 -2.25
CA LEU A 47 -8.32 8.65 -3.23
C LEU A 47 -7.70 9.88 -2.57
N ASN A 48 -8.38 10.49 -1.59
CA ASN A 48 -7.86 11.64 -0.87
C ASN A 48 -6.69 11.29 0.06
N ALA A 49 -6.72 10.11 0.66
CA ALA A 49 -5.66 9.65 1.55
C ALA A 49 -4.43 9.09 0.81
N HIS A 50 -4.55 8.70 -0.45
CA HIS A 50 -3.45 8.09 -1.21
C HIS A 50 -2.17 8.96 -1.22
N PRO A 51 -2.20 10.27 -1.53
CA PRO A 51 -1.00 11.11 -1.47
C PRO A 51 -0.37 11.19 -0.07
N ILE A 52 -1.20 11.11 0.98
CA ILE A 52 -0.76 11.10 2.38
C ILE A 52 0.01 9.81 2.67
N VAL A 53 -0.55 8.67 2.28
CA VAL A 53 0.10 7.34 2.43
C VAL A 53 1.42 7.30 1.67
N LEU A 54 1.46 7.80 0.44
CA LEU A 54 2.71 7.89 -0.33
C LEU A 54 3.76 8.76 0.37
N THR A 55 3.34 9.88 0.94
CA THR A 55 4.25 10.76 1.70
C THR A 55 4.82 10.04 2.93
N LEU A 56 3.97 9.38 3.71
CA LEU A 56 4.38 8.70 4.93
C LEU A 56 5.14 7.39 4.67
N SER A 57 4.97 6.77 3.50
CA SER A 57 5.82 5.64 3.07
C SER A 57 7.30 6.05 2.90
N LYS A 58 7.59 7.35 2.83
CA LYS A 58 8.93 7.94 2.74
C LYS A 58 9.34 8.68 4.03
N ASP A 59 8.61 8.51 5.13
CA ASP A 59 8.90 9.18 6.41
C ASP A 59 10.29 8.83 6.94
N GLN A 60 10.92 9.75 7.65
CA GLN A 60 12.22 9.52 8.31
C GLN A 60 12.18 8.37 9.33
N CYS A 61 11.04 8.16 10.00
CA CYS A 61 10.87 7.13 11.01
C CYS A 61 10.47 5.79 10.36
N PRO A 62 11.26 4.71 10.52
CA PRO A 62 10.94 3.41 9.92
C PRO A 62 9.60 2.83 10.37
N ARG A 63 9.17 3.14 11.60
CA ARG A 63 7.86 2.69 12.11
C ARG A 63 6.70 3.32 11.34
N VAL A 64 6.83 4.59 10.94
CA VAL A 64 5.82 5.29 10.13
C VAL A 64 5.79 4.74 8.70
N ARG A 65 6.96 4.46 8.11
CA ARG A 65 7.02 3.82 6.78
C ARG A 65 6.40 2.44 6.78
N ASP A 66 6.65 1.67 7.84
CA ASP A 66 6.06 0.34 8.05
C ASP A 66 4.53 0.38 8.06
N SER A 67 3.94 1.24 8.90
CA SER A 67 2.48 1.38 8.98
C SER A 67 1.87 2.00 7.74
N ALA A 68 2.56 2.92 7.05
CA ALA A 68 2.11 3.48 5.78
C ALA A 68 2.06 2.41 4.67
N LEU A 69 3.08 1.56 4.54
CA LEU A 69 3.08 0.48 3.54
C LEU A 69 2.05 -0.60 3.86
N TRP A 70 1.83 -0.88 5.15
CA TRP A 70 0.71 -1.74 5.56
C TRP A 70 -0.63 -1.12 5.17
N ALA A 71 -0.87 0.17 5.45
CA ALA A 71 -2.09 0.84 5.03
C ALA A 71 -2.25 0.81 3.50
N LEU A 72 -1.18 1.03 2.74
CA LEU A 72 -1.19 0.95 1.28
C LEU A 72 -1.59 -0.44 0.78
N GLY A 73 -1.03 -1.50 1.34
CA GLY A 73 -1.42 -2.87 0.99
C GLY A 73 -2.90 -3.13 1.25
N LYS A 74 -3.41 -2.63 2.39
CA LYS A 74 -4.81 -2.73 2.77
C LYS A 74 -5.74 -2.00 1.78
N MET A 75 -5.32 -0.86 1.23
CA MET A 75 -6.08 -0.16 0.18
C MET A 75 -6.31 -1.05 -1.04
N TYR A 76 -5.27 -1.74 -1.54
CA TYR A 76 -5.38 -2.62 -2.71
C TYR A 76 -6.05 -3.96 -2.40
N GLU A 77 -5.94 -4.44 -1.16
CA GLU A 77 -6.67 -5.62 -0.69
C GLU A 77 -8.18 -5.39 -0.71
N THR A 78 -8.63 -4.25 -0.18
CA THR A 78 -10.06 -3.94 -0.03
C THR A 78 -10.67 -3.29 -1.27
N GLN A 79 -9.88 -2.55 -2.06
CA GLN A 79 -10.35 -1.84 -3.25
C GLN A 79 -9.48 -2.16 -4.49
N PRO A 80 -9.64 -3.35 -5.09
CA PRO A 80 -8.91 -3.72 -6.30
C PRO A 80 -9.08 -2.72 -7.46
N GLU A 81 -10.20 -2.01 -7.53
CA GLU A 81 -10.54 -1.02 -8.55
C GLU A 81 -9.61 0.20 -8.54
N LEU A 82 -8.82 0.43 -7.48
CA LEU A 82 -7.74 1.43 -7.49
C LEU A 82 -6.73 1.17 -8.63
N THR A 83 -6.60 -0.09 -9.07
CA THR A 83 -5.74 -0.46 -10.20
C THR A 83 -6.21 0.08 -11.55
N ASN A 84 -7.46 0.56 -11.66
CA ASN A 84 -7.94 1.26 -12.85
C ASN A 84 -7.26 2.62 -13.05
N ASN A 85 -6.74 3.23 -11.98
CA ASN A 85 -5.94 4.44 -12.06
C ASN A 85 -4.46 4.06 -12.18
N LEU A 86 -3.95 4.11 -13.41
CA LEU A 86 -2.57 3.72 -13.72
C LEU A 86 -1.54 4.63 -13.06
N ASP A 87 -1.80 5.94 -12.98
CA ASP A 87 -0.86 6.90 -12.35
C ASP A 87 -0.77 6.67 -10.84
N LEU A 88 -1.90 6.43 -10.18
CA LEU A 88 -1.98 6.07 -8.76
C LEU A 88 -1.21 4.75 -8.53
N THR A 89 -1.46 3.75 -9.38
CA THR A 89 -0.83 2.43 -9.29
C THR A 89 0.67 2.50 -9.52
N ALA A 90 1.14 3.26 -10.50
CA ALA A 90 2.56 3.47 -10.75
C ALA A 90 3.28 4.09 -9.54
N GLN A 91 2.65 5.07 -8.89
CA GLN A 91 3.20 5.69 -7.69
C GLN A 91 3.24 4.71 -6.50
N SER A 92 2.18 3.92 -6.29
CA SER A 92 2.14 2.88 -5.26
C SER A 92 3.20 1.80 -5.46
N LEU A 93 3.40 1.37 -6.71
CA LEU A 93 4.46 0.42 -7.09
C LEU A 93 5.85 0.99 -6.82
N SER A 94 6.06 2.27 -7.14
CA SER A 94 7.32 2.96 -6.91
C SER A 94 7.71 3.01 -5.42
N VAL A 95 6.79 3.44 -4.55
CA VAL A 95 7.06 3.48 -3.11
C VAL A 95 7.23 2.10 -2.48
N SER A 96 6.48 1.10 -2.98
CA SER A 96 6.63 -0.28 -2.53
C SER A 96 7.99 -0.85 -2.95
N TYR A 97 8.46 -0.52 -4.16
CA TYR A 97 9.77 -0.96 -4.66
C TYR A 97 10.91 -0.40 -3.81
N ASP A 98 10.80 0.84 -3.36
CA ASP A 98 11.77 1.42 -2.43
C ASP A 98 11.69 0.78 -1.05
N GLY A 99 10.49 0.46 -0.56
CA GLY A 99 10.27 -0.27 0.68
C GLY A 99 10.95 -1.65 0.75
N LEU A 100 11.10 -2.35 -0.40
CA LEU A 100 11.83 -3.64 -0.46
C LEU A 100 13.30 -3.53 -0.01
N LYS A 101 13.89 -2.34 -0.15
CA LYS A 101 15.29 -2.07 0.19
C LYS A 101 15.45 -1.64 1.65
N ASP A 102 14.37 -1.46 2.40
CA ASP A 102 14.39 -0.93 3.75
C ASP A 102 14.72 -2.02 4.81
N LEU A 103 14.48 -1.72 6.09
CA LEU A 103 14.56 -2.62 7.22
C LEU A 103 13.58 -3.79 7.08
N PRO A 104 13.87 -4.98 7.65
CA PRO A 104 13.08 -6.19 7.45
C PRO A 104 11.57 -6.04 7.71
N ARG A 105 11.21 -5.27 8.75
CA ARG A 105 9.82 -5.02 9.10
C ARG A 105 9.08 -4.24 7.99
N VAL A 106 9.70 -3.16 7.51
CA VAL A 106 9.17 -2.31 6.44
C VAL A 106 9.12 -3.09 5.11
N ALA A 107 10.18 -3.84 4.80
CA ALA A 107 10.26 -4.65 3.58
C ALA A 107 9.20 -5.76 3.53
N THR A 108 8.83 -6.33 4.69
CA THR A 108 7.72 -7.29 4.78
C THR A 108 6.41 -6.67 4.31
N ASN A 109 6.08 -5.47 4.80
CA ASN A 109 4.86 -4.77 4.39
C ASN A 109 4.94 -4.24 2.94
N ALA A 110 6.12 -3.91 2.43
CA ALA A 110 6.32 -3.63 1.01
C ALA A 110 5.99 -4.85 0.13
N CYS A 111 6.52 -6.03 0.47
CA CYS A 111 6.19 -7.30 -0.21
C CYS A 111 4.69 -7.61 -0.16
N TRP A 112 4.08 -7.39 1.01
CA TRP A 112 2.65 -7.60 1.23
C TRP A 112 1.79 -6.68 0.35
N ALA A 113 2.15 -5.39 0.28
CA ALA A 113 1.48 -4.43 -0.59
C ALA A 113 1.62 -4.81 -2.07
N PHE A 114 2.81 -5.22 -2.51
CA PHE A 114 3.01 -5.75 -3.87
C PHE A 114 2.11 -6.93 -4.20
N ASN A 115 1.98 -7.89 -3.28
CA ASN A 115 1.13 -9.06 -3.47
C ASN A 115 -0.32 -8.65 -3.79
N PHE A 116 -0.88 -7.71 -3.03
CA PHE A 116 -2.25 -7.23 -3.29
C PHE A 116 -2.38 -6.40 -4.55
N MET A 117 -1.39 -5.54 -4.88
CA MET A 117 -1.41 -4.81 -6.15
C MET A 117 -1.38 -5.76 -7.35
N VAL A 118 -0.52 -6.77 -7.32
CA VAL A 118 -0.41 -7.78 -8.40
C VAL A 118 -1.69 -8.61 -8.49
N LYS A 119 -2.24 -9.04 -7.35
CA LYS A 119 -3.52 -9.76 -7.29
C LYS A 119 -4.66 -8.93 -7.89
N ALA A 120 -4.81 -7.67 -7.48
CA ALA A 120 -5.82 -6.75 -8.00
C ALA A 120 -5.67 -6.53 -9.52
N MET A 121 -4.45 -6.30 -10.00
CA MET A 121 -4.18 -6.18 -11.45
C MET A 121 -4.53 -7.46 -12.21
N TYR A 122 -4.21 -8.63 -11.65
CA TYR A 122 -4.53 -9.92 -12.26
C TYR A 122 -6.05 -10.15 -12.34
N GLU A 123 -6.78 -9.90 -11.26
CA GLU A 123 -8.23 -10.05 -11.20
C GLU A 123 -8.93 -9.12 -12.19
N LEU A 124 -8.49 -7.85 -12.26
CA LEU A 124 -8.99 -6.89 -13.23
C LEU A 124 -8.77 -7.39 -14.67
N ALA A 125 -7.52 -7.73 -15.02
CA ALA A 125 -7.20 -8.20 -16.37
C ALA A 125 -7.92 -9.50 -16.73
N SER A 126 -8.04 -10.43 -15.79
CA SER A 126 -8.74 -11.71 -15.99
C SER A 126 -10.24 -11.51 -16.21
N SER A 127 -10.86 -10.58 -15.47
CA SER A 127 -12.28 -10.26 -15.65
C SER A 127 -12.57 -9.63 -17.01
N GLN A 128 -11.64 -8.83 -17.55
CA GLN A 128 -11.78 -8.19 -18.86
C GLN A 128 -11.64 -9.17 -20.03
N CYS A 129 -10.73 -10.15 -19.94
CA CYS A 129 -10.49 -11.11 -21.01
C CYS A 129 -11.21 -12.46 -20.83
N GLY A 130 -11.94 -12.65 -19.73
CA GLY A 130 -12.66 -13.89 -19.40
C GLY A 130 -11.76 -15.13 -19.26
N SER A 131 -10.45 -14.94 -19.14
CA SER A 131 -9.45 -16.01 -19.17
C SER A 131 -8.18 -15.59 -18.40
N ARG A 132 -7.11 -16.38 -18.47
CA ARG A 132 -5.82 -15.98 -17.89
C ARG A 132 -5.20 -14.86 -18.74
N PRO A 133 -4.89 -13.69 -18.15
CA PRO A 133 -4.28 -12.59 -18.90
C PRO A 133 -2.88 -12.98 -19.40
N GLN A 134 -2.55 -12.57 -20.64
CA GLN A 134 -1.23 -12.81 -21.24
C GLN A 134 -0.14 -11.90 -20.65
N THR A 135 -0.52 -10.67 -20.26
CA THR A 135 0.38 -9.67 -19.66
C THR A 135 -0.38 -8.83 -18.64
N LEU A 136 0.35 -8.21 -17.72
CA LEU A 136 -0.15 -7.24 -16.75
C LEU A 136 0.58 -5.91 -16.95
N TYR A 137 0.02 -4.82 -16.40
CA TYR A 137 0.70 -3.52 -16.38
C TYR A 137 2.12 -3.62 -15.77
N ILE A 138 2.29 -4.44 -14.74
CA ILE A 138 3.56 -4.64 -14.05
C ILE A 138 4.54 -5.56 -14.80
N SER A 139 4.12 -6.23 -15.89
CA SER A 139 4.97 -7.20 -16.60
C SER A 139 6.26 -6.57 -17.13
N ILE A 140 6.26 -5.29 -17.50
CA ILE A 140 7.46 -4.55 -17.93
C ILE A 140 8.50 -4.36 -16.81
N HIS A 141 8.09 -4.51 -15.55
CA HIS A 141 8.94 -4.36 -14.37
C HIS A 141 9.26 -5.69 -13.70
N TYR A 142 8.81 -6.81 -14.26
CA TYR A 142 8.89 -8.14 -13.64
C TYR A 142 10.33 -8.49 -13.21
N GLU A 143 11.31 -8.34 -14.10
CA GLU A 143 12.70 -8.67 -13.80
C GLU A 143 13.27 -7.82 -12.65
N SER A 144 12.99 -6.51 -12.66
CA SER A 144 13.43 -5.58 -11.62
C SER A 144 12.83 -5.92 -10.26
N ILE A 145 11.53 -6.22 -10.22
CA ILE A 145 10.82 -6.57 -8.99
C ILE A 145 11.29 -7.93 -8.48
N LEU A 146 11.40 -8.94 -9.35
CA LEU A 146 11.89 -10.26 -8.98
C LEU A 146 13.31 -10.19 -8.40
N SER A 147 14.19 -9.43 -9.06
CA SER A 147 15.56 -9.19 -8.59
C SER A 147 15.58 -8.50 -7.24
N ALA A 148 14.74 -7.48 -7.03
CA ALA A 148 14.62 -6.77 -5.76
C ALA A 148 14.12 -7.69 -4.64
N VAL A 149 13.00 -8.40 -4.85
CA VAL A 149 12.44 -9.34 -3.87
C VAL A 149 13.45 -10.45 -3.54
N TYR A 150 14.15 -11.00 -4.53
CA TYR A 150 15.18 -12.02 -4.30
C TYR A 150 16.34 -11.50 -3.46
N LYS A 151 16.79 -10.27 -3.70
CA LYS A 151 17.81 -9.61 -2.86
C LYS A 151 17.29 -9.39 -1.44
N THR A 152 16.03 -8.99 -1.29
CA THR A 152 15.37 -8.83 0.02
C THR A 152 15.36 -10.16 0.79
N ILE A 153 14.99 -11.27 0.15
CA ILE A 153 15.05 -12.61 0.76
C ILE A 153 16.47 -12.94 1.22
N LYS A 154 17.48 -12.75 0.35
CA LYS A 154 18.88 -13.03 0.70
C LYS A 154 19.36 -12.25 1.91
N ARG A 155 19.03 -10.96 2.02
CA ARG A 155 19.43 -10.11 3.14
C ARG A 155 18.99 -10.65 4.51
N PHE A 156 17.89 -11.41 4.56
CA PHE A 156 17.32 -11.92 5.80
C PHE A 156 17.54 -13.41 6.05
N TYR A 157 18.04 -14.15 5.05
CA TYR A 157 18.41 -15.57 5.19
C TYR A 157 19.89 -15.80 5.51
N THR A 158 20.75 -14.79 5.41
CA THR A 158 22.19 -14.88 5.75
C THR A 158 22.54 -14.29 7.13
N LEU A 159 21.59 -14.27 8.07
CA LEU A 159 21.81 -14.03 9.50
C LEU A 159 21.70 -15.35 10.24
#